data_AF-A0AAN8I370-F1
#
_entry.id   AF-A0AAN8I370-F1
#
_cell.length_a   1.000
_cell.length_b   1.000
_cell.length_c   1.000
_cell.angle_alpha   90.00
_cell.angle_beta   90.00
_cell.angle_gamma   90.00
#
_symmetry.space_group_name_H-M   'P 1'
#
loop_
_entity.id
_entity.type
_entity.pdbx_description
1 polymer ?
#
loop_
_entity_poly.entity_id
_entity_poly.type
_entity_poly.pdbx_seq_one_letter_code
_entity_poly.pdbx_strand_id
1 'polypeptide(L)'
;MPTDVVSLLQTEVDQLMIQHFSTYSYLSQRHPLQPPREIPGLRFTSQKIDLAAPPKGLPGEEDTTKAPYPLQPQDPRTFEEAQNELAEDLILKTQQIQQLIAKLPGIDQDESQQAEDIKTLIAEVDEMEKARRAKRREMHQLVKRLDAVVGGMSKSINYSPVNGHTNGG
;
A
#
# COMPACT_ATOMS: atom_id res chain seq x y z
N MET A 1 -10.12 -5.76 7.63
CA MET A 1 -9.01 -4.82 7.32
C MET A 1 -9.22 -4.13 5.95
N PRO A 2 -10.28 -3.31 5.74
CA PRO A 2 -10.48 -2.58 4.48
C PRO A 2 -9.88 -1.15 4.46
N THR A 3 -9.57 -0.58 5.62
CA THR A 3 -9.06 0.79 5.79
C THR A 3 -7.63 0.99 5.28
N ASP A 4 -6.89 -0.10 5.08
CA ASP A 4 -5.48 -0.03 4.66
C ASP A 4 -5.34 0.35 3.18
N VAL A 5 -6.31 -0.06 2.34
CA VAL A 5 -6.27 0.20 0.87
C VAL A 5 -6.45 1.68 0.56
N VAL A 6 -7.32 2.38 1.30
CA VAL A 6 -7.52 3.83 1.12
C VAL A 6 -6.29 4.61 1.57
N SER A 7 -5.70 4.23 2.71
CA SER A 7 -4.44 4.83 3.20
C SER A 7 -3.28 4.57 2.23
N LEU A 8 -3.22 3.38 1.64
CA LEU A 8 -2.26 3.02 0.60
C LEU A 8 -2.48 3.86 -0.66
N LEU A 9 -3.72 4.02 -1.12
CA LEU A 9 -4.06 4.87 -2.27
C LEU A 9 -3.60 6.31 -2.05
N GLN A 10 -3.82 6.86 -0.86
CA GLN A 10 -3.35 8.21 -0.51
C GLN A 10 -1.82 8.30 -0.61
N THR A 11 -1.11 7.30 -0.08
CA THR A 11 0.36 7.26 -0.13
C THR A 11 0.89 7.17 -1.57
N GLU A 12 0.25 6.38 -2.43
CA GLU A 12 0.61 6.24 -3.84
C GLU A 12 0.35 7.53 -4.64
N VAL A 13 -0.76 8.23 -4.36
CA VAL A 13 -1.05 9.53 -4.99
C VAL A 13 -0.03 10.58 -4.54
N ASP A 14 0.34 10.62 -3.26
CA ASP A 14 1.36 11.53 -2.76
C ASP A 14 2.72 11.24 -3.41
N GLN A 15 3.06 9.96 -3.59
CA GLN A 15 4.28 9.55 -4.27
C GLN A 15 4.28 9.92 -5.76
N LEU A 16 3.13 9.80 -6.45
CA LEU A 16 2.96 10.26 -7.83
C LEU A 16 3.21 11.76 -7.96
N MET A 17 2.72 12.57 -7.01
CA MET A 17 2.93 14.02 -7.04
C MET A 17 4.40 14.40 -6.82
N ILE A 18 5.08 13.73 -5.89
CA ILE A 18 6.52 13.89 -5.68
C ILE A 18 7.29 13.57 -6.97
N GLN A 19 6.93 12.48 -7.64
CA GLN A 19 7.54 12.10 -8.90
C GLN A 19 7.25 13.07 -10.04
N HIS A 20 6.04 13.63 -10.12
CA HIS A 20 5.73 14.68 -11.09
C HIS A 20 6.61 15.92 -10.92
N PHE A 21 6.77 16.37 -9.67
CA PHE A 21 7.63 17.50 -9.37
C PHE A 21 9.10 17.22 -9.68
N SER A 22 9.60 16.02 -9.35
CA SER A 22 10.97 15.64 -9.65
C SER A 22 11.22 15.51 -11.15
N THR A 23 10.30 14.91 -11.91
CA THR A 23 10.37 14.83 -13.38
C THR A 23 10.37 16.21 -14.01
N TYR A 24 9.46 17.11 -13.61
CA TYR A 24 9.45 18.47 -14.14
C TYR A 24 10.73 19.23 -13.81
N SER A 25 11.22 19.11 -12.57
CA SER A 25 12.48 19.74 -12.14
C SER A 25 13.68 19.20 -12.94
N TYR A 26 13.72 17.89 -13.17
CA TYR A 26 14.75 17.24 -13.98
C TYR A 26 14.72 17.75 -15.42
N LEU A 27 13.54 17.77 -16.06
CA LEU A 27 13.38 18.27 -17.43
C LEU A 27 13.79 19.75 -17.55
N SER A 28 13.42 20.57 -16.57
CA SER A 28 13.77 22.00 -16.56
C SER A 28 15.26 22.26 -16.38
N GLN A 29 15.99 21.41 -15.66
CA GLN A 29 17.41 21.64 -15.35
C GLN A 29 18.36 20.95 -16.33
N ARG A 30 17.94 19.83 -16.92
CA ARG A 30 18.81 18.94 -17.71
C ARG A 30 18.61 19.04 -19.21
N HIS A 31 17.63 19.82 -19.67
CA HIS A 31 17.34 19.92 -21.10
C HIS A 31 18.58 20.36 -21.90
N PRO A 32 18.77 19.83 -23.13
CA PRO A 32 19.83 20.29 -23.99
C PRO A 32 19.58 21.76 -24.38
N LEU A 33 20.64 22.57 -24.42
CA LEU A 33 20.54 23.96 -24.86
C LEU A 33 20.44 24.01 -26.37
N GLN A 34 19.29 24.40 -26.90
CA GLN A 34 19.10 24.59 -28.33
C GLN A 34 19.35 26.05 -28.69
N PRO A 35 20.23 26.34 -29.67
CA PRO A 35 20.42 27.71 -30.14
C PRO A 35 19.12 28.21 -30.80
N PRO A 36 18.81 29.52 -30.69
CA PRO A 36 17.69 30.11 -31.41
C PRO A 36 17.79 29.83 -32.91
N ARG A 37 16.66 29.52 -33.55
CA ARG A 37 16.60 29.33 -35.01
C ARG A 37 17.09 30.60 -35.71
N GLU A 38 17.92 30.41 -36.74
CA GLU A 38 18.41 31.55 -37.54
C GLU A 38 17.24 32.25 -38.24
N ILE A 39 17.02 33.53 -37.92
CA ILE A 39 16.01 34.37 -38.57
C ILE A 39 16.74 35.22 -39.62
N PRO A 40 16.40 35.09 -40.93
CA PRO A 40 17.00 35.91 -41.97
C PRO A 40 16.81 37.41 -41.66
N GLY A 41 17.92 38.15 -41.51
CA GLY A 41 17.92 39.59 -41.25
C GLY A 41 18.21 40.00 -39.80
N LEU A 42 18.22 39.07 -38.83
CA LEU A 42 18.65 39.36 -37.46
C LEU A 42 20.15 39.10 -37.28
N ARG A 43 20.93 40.15 -37.01
CA ARG A 43 22.39 40.07 -36.81
C ARG A 43 22.81 39.20 -35.61
N PHE A 44 21.90 38.97 -34.65
CA PHE A 44 22.17 38.20 -33.43
C PHE A 44 21.92 36.69 -33.58
N THR A 45 21.33 36.23 -34.69
CA THR A 45 21.04 34.80 -34.89
C THR A 45 22.04 34.10 -35.81
N SER A 46 22.95 34.82 -36.47
CA SER A 46 23.83 34.28 -37.52
C SER A 46 25.32 34.24 -37.14
N GLN A 47 25.67 34.53 -35.89
CA GLN A 47 27.07 34.49 -35.47
C GLN A 47 27.45 33.04 -35.19
N LYS A 48 28.14 32.40 -36.15
CA LYS A 48 28.93 31.20 -35.89
C LYS A 48 29.87 31.53 -34.72
N ILE A 49 29.58 30.98 -33.55
CA ILE A 49 30.42 31.10 -32.37
C ILE A 49 31.68 30.28 -32.66
N ASP A 50 32.83 30.93 -32.78
CA ASP A 50 34.12 30.23 -32.77
C ASP A 50 34.27 29.56 -31.40
N LEU A 51 34.24 28.22 -31.33
CA LEU A 51 34.38 27.44 -30.09
C LEU A 51 35.71 27.67 -29.34
N ALA A 52 36.64 28.45 -29.90
CA ALA A 52 37.92 28.80 -29.28
C ALA A 52 37.89 30.09 -28.45
N ALA A 53 36.79 30.86 -28.48
CA ALA A 53 36.64 32.09 -27.70
C ALA A 53 35.71 31.89 -26.49
N PRO A 54 36.05 32.40 -25.29
CA PRO A 54 35.14 32.36 -24.15
C PRO A 54 33.84 33.11 -24.50
N PRO A 55 32.66 32.61 -24.07
CA PRO A 55 31.38 33.21 -24.41
C PRO A 55 31.34 34.68 -23.95
N LYS A 56 31.06 35.60 -24.88
CA LYS A 56 30.99 37.06 -24.61
C LYS A 56 29.62 37.53 -24.09
N GLY A 57 28.77 36.62 -23.64
CA GLY A 57 27.57 36.95 -22.88
C GLY A 57 27.84 36.75 -21.39
N LEU A 58 27.40 37.67 -20.53
CA LEU A 58 27.30 37.32 -19.11
C LEU A 58 26.32 36.13 -19.01
N PRO A 59 26.68 35.04 -18.31
CA PRO A 59 25.75 33.96 -18.01
C PRO A 59 24.49 34.55 -17.34
N GLY A 60 23.31 34.06 -17.72
CA GLY A 60 22.07 34.41 -17.03
C GLY A 60 22.15 34.06 -15.54
N GLU A 61 21.27 34.60 -14.70
CA GLU A 61 21.27 34.21 -13.28
C GLU A 61 21.11 32.69 -13.12
N GLU A 62 20.31 32.04 -13.97
CA GLU A 62 20.13 30.57 -14.05
C GLU A 62 21.38 29.75 -14.46
N ASP A 63 22.34 30.37 -15.15
CA ASP A 63 23.59 29.72 -15.60
C ASP A 63 24.68 29.75 -14.51
N THR A 64 24.44 30.47 -13.41
CA THR A 64 25.38 30.56 -12.30
C THR A 64 25.09 29.52 -11.22
N THR A 65 26.14 28.96 -10.61
CA THR A 65 26.06 27.97 -9.52
C THR A 65 25.40 28.50 -8.23
N LYS A 66 24.98 29.77 -8.22
CA LYS A 66 24.29 30.45 -7.12
C LYS A 66 22.78 30.48 -7.30
N ALA A 67 22.26 30.07 -8.47
CA ALA A 67 20.82 29.97 -8.68
C ALA A 67 20.21 28.89 -7.77
N PRO A 68 18.95 29.08 -7.30
CA PRO A 68 18.23 28.03 -6.57
C PRO A 68 18.07 26.73 -7.37
N TYR A 69 18.05 26.83 -8.70
CA TYR A 69 17.99 25.72 -9.65
C TYR A 69 18.98 25.98 -10.80
N PRO A 70 20.26 25.60 -10.66
CA PRO A 70 21.26 25.85 -11.69
C PRO A 70 21.00 24.94 -12.90
N LEU A 71 21.15 25.49 -14.11
CA LEU A 71 21.10 24.70 -15.33
C LEU A 71 22.30 23.72 -15.37
N GLN A 72 22.02 22.46 -15.65
CA GLN A 72 23.02 21.42 -15.84
C GLN A 72 22.68 20.58 -17.07
N PRO A 73 22.87 21.14 -18.28
CA PRO A 73 22.50 20.49 -19.53
C PRO A 73 23.15 19.12 -19.67
N GLN A 74 22.38 18.13 -20.12
CA GLN A 74 22.87 16.79 -20.44
C GLN A 74 22.94 16.57 -21.96
N ASP A 75 23.64 15.51 -22.35
CA ASP A 75 23.67 15.10 -23.76
C ASP A 75 22.25 14.74 -24.22
N PRO A 76 21.82 15.16 -25.44
CA PRO A 76 20.47 14.93 -25.91
C PRO A 76 20.04 13.46 -25.85
N ARG A 77 20.94 12.51 -26.11
CA ARG A 77 20.60 11.08 -26.06
C ARG A 77 20.31 10.63 -24.64
N THR A 78 21.18 11.00 -23.70
CA THR A 78 20.99 10.67 -22.28
C THR A 78 19.73 11.30 -21.70
N PHE A 79 19.39 12.51 -22.16
CA PHE A 79 18.18 13.20 -21.77
C PHE A 79 16.92 12.53 -22.33
N GLU A 80 16.92 12.13 -23.59
CA GLU A 80 15.81 11.39 -24.23
C GLU A 80 15.59 10.02 -23.57
N GLU A 81 16.66 9.28 -23.27
CA GLU A 81 16.60 8.00 -22.54
C GLU A 81 15.97 8.19 -21.15
N ALA A 82 16.46 9.16 -20.38
CA ALA A 82 15.92 9.46 -19.06
C ALA A 82 14.46 9.96 -19.12
N GLN A 83 14.10 10.74 -20.15
CA GLN A 83 12.72 11.18 -20.36
C GLN A 83 11.77 9.99 -20.59
N ASN A 84 12.20 9.01 -21.38
CA ASN A 84 11.42 7.80 -21.63
C ASN A 84 11.27 6.95 -20.36
N GLU A 85 12.36 6.74 -19.60
CA GLU A 85 12.33 6.01 -18.33
C GLU A 85 11.37 6.67 -17.32
N LEU A 86 11.47 8.01 -17.17
CA LEU A 86 10.59 8.77 -16.27
C LEU A 86 9.12 8.68 -16.71
N ALA A 87 8.85 8.67 -18.02
CA ALA A 87 7.50 8.52 -18.54
C ALA A 87 6.94 7.11 -18.31
N GLU A 88 7.75 6.07 -18.52
CA GLU A 88 7.38 4.68 -18.26
C GLU A 88 7.02 4.46 -16.78
N ASP A 89 7.86 4.95 -15.85
CA ASP A 89 7.60 4.81 -14.41
C ASP A 89 6.30 5.53 -14.00
N LEU A 90 6.04 6.71 -14.58
CA LEU A 90 4.81 7.46 -14.30
C LEU A 90 3.55 6.74 -14.81
N ILE A 91 3.64 6.07 -15.96
CA ILE A 91 2.57 5.22 -16.48
C ILE A 91 2.36 4.01 -15.58
N LEU A 92 3.43 3.33 -15.16
CA LEU A 92 3.36 2.17 -14.28
C LEU A 92 2.71 2.53 -12.93
N LYS A 93 3.10 3.66 -12.32
CA LYS A 93 2.44 4.16 -11.10
C LYS A 93 0.97 4.45 -11.31
N THR A 94 0.60 5.07 -12.43
CA THR A 94 -0.81 5.34 -12.75
C THR A 94 -1.61 4.05 -12.86
N GLN A 95 -1.04 3.00 -13.48
CA GLN A 95 -1.68 1.67 -13.54
C GLN A 95 -1.82 1.03 -12.15
N GLN A 96 -0.80 1.14 -11.29
CA GLN A 96 -0.87 0.65 -9.90
C GLN A 96 -2.01 1.34 -9.13
N ILE A 97 -2.14 2.66 -9.25
CA ILE A 97 -3.23 3.43 -8.66
C ILE A 97 -4.59 2.96 -9.20
N GLN A 98 -4.72 2.73 -10.51
CA GLN A 98 -5.96 2.20 -11.09
C GLN A 98 -6.31 0.81 -10.54
N GLN A 99 -5.32 -0.07 -10.38
CA GLN A 99 -5.53 -1.39 -9.76
C GLN A 99 -5.94 -1.29 -8.30
N LEU A 100 -5.43 -0.31 -7.55
CA LEU A 100 -5.84 -0.06 -6.17
C LEU A 100 -7.28 0.47 -6.11
N ILE A 101 -7.65 1.39 -7.00
CA ILE A 101 -9.03 1.89 -7.13
C ILE A 101 -9.99 0.74 -7.42
N ALA A 102 -9.64 -0.16 -8.35
CA ALA A 102 -10.46 -1.34 -8.67
C ALA A 102 -10.60 -2.34 -7.49
N LYS A 103 -9.69 -2.29 -6.52
CA LYS A 103 -9.71 -3.12 -5.31
C LYS A 103 -10.41 -2.42 -4.13
N LEU A 104 -10.90 -1.20 -4.31
CA LEU A 104 -11.56 -0.49 -3.22
C LEU A 104 -12.82 -1.25 -2.78
N PRO A 105 -12.91 -1.62 -1.49
CA PRO A 105 -14.04 -2.36 -0.98
C PRO A 105 -15.30 -1.49 -1.04
N GLY A 106 -16.34 -1.98 -1.70
CA GLY A 106 -17.63 -1.29 -1.79
C GLY A 106 -17.69 -0.16 -2.83
N ILE A 107 -16.76 -0.08 -3.79
CA ILE A 107 -16.81 0.94 -4.85
C ILE A 107 -18.10 0.88 -5.68
N ASP A 108 -18.67 -0.32 -5.86
CA ASP A 108 -19.90 -0.55 -6.62
C ASP A 108 -21.15 -0.71 -5.73
N GLN A 109 -21.01 -0.54 -4.40
CA GLN A 109 -22.11 -0.77 -3.46
C GLN A 109 -22.68 0.55 -2.95
N ASP A 110 -24.00 0.69 -2.99
CA ASP A 110 -24.68 1.83 -2.37
C ASP A 110 -24.61 1.72 -0.84
N GLU A 111 -24.52 2.88 -0.16
CA GLU A 111 -24.45 2.95 1.31
C GLU A 111 -25.63 2.22 1.99
N SER A 112 -26.82 2.26 1.38
CA SER A 112 -27.99 1.56 1.90
C SER A 112 -27.84 0.05 1.85
N GLN A 113 -27.28 -0.49 0.75
CA GLN A 113 -27.04 -1.92 0.62
C GLN A 113 -25.99 -2.37 1.64
N GLN A 114 -24.92 -1.59 1.77
CA GLN A 114 -23.88 -1.85 2.77
C GLN A 114 -24.44 -1.83 4.20
N ALA A 115 -25.35 -0.90 4.52
CA ALA A 115 -25.98 -0.81 5.83
C ALA A 115 -26.90 -2.01 6.12
N GLU A 116 -27.68 -2.48 5.14
CA GLU A 116 -28.53 -3.67 5.29
C GLU A 116 -27.69 -4.96 5.42
N ASP A 117 -26.59 -5.08 4.67
CA ASP A 117 -25.65 -6.18 4.79
C ASP A 117 -25.03 -6.21 6.19
N ILE A 118 -24.65 -5.05 6.74
CA ILE A 118 -24.13 -4.93 8.11
C ILE A 118 -25.17 -5.41 9.12
N LYS A 119 -26.45 -5.00 8.99
CA LYS A 119 -27.51 -5.45 9.90
C LYS A 119 -27.69 -6.97 9.85
N THR A 120 -27.64 -7.54 8.65
CA THR A 120 -27.78 -8.97 8.42
C THR A 120 -26.62 -9.74 9.06
N LEU A 121 -25.38 -9.28 8.85
CA LEU A 121 -24.19 -9.84 9.47
C LEU A 121 -24.23 -9.77 11.00
N ILE A 122 -24.71 -8.67 11.58
CA ILE A 122 -24.87 -8.54 13.04
C ILE A 122 -25.86 -9.59 13.56
N ALA A 123 -27.02 -9.74 12.89
CA ALA A 123 -28.00 -10.74 13.28
C ALA A 123 -27.45 -12.18 13.20
N GLU A 124 -26.69 -12.49 12.15
CA GLU A 124 -26.05 -13.80 11.99
C GLU A 124 -25.00 -14.06 13.09
N VAL A 125 -24.18 -13.05 13.42
CA VAL A 125 -23.20 -13.13 14.51
C VAL A 125 -23.89 -13.40 15.84
N ASP A 126 -25.00 -12.72 16.13
CA ASP A 126 -25.78 -12.91 17.35
C ASP A 126 -26.34 -14.34 17.46
N GLU A 127 -26.88 -14.89 16.37
CA GLU A 127 -27.38 -16.26 16.34
C GLU A 127 -26.26 -17.28 16.50
N MET A 128 -25.11 -17.08 15.83
CA MET A 128 -23.91 -17.90 16.04
C MET A 128 -23.43 -17.85 17.49
N GLU A 129 -23.45 -16.69 18.13
CA GLU A 129 -23.08 -16.56 19.54
C GLU A 129 -24.04 -17.31 20.47
N LYS A 130 -25.36 -17.22 20.23
CA LYS A 130 -26.37 -17.96 20.99
C LYS A 130 -26.15 -19.47 20.86
N ALA A 131 -25.94 -19.95 19.64
CA ALA A 131 -25.65 -21.36 19.37
C ALA A 131 -24.35 -21.81 20.06
N ARG A 132 -23.29 -20.99 20.00
CA ARG A 132 -22.02 -21.25 20.68
C ARG A 132 -22.17 -21.29 22.21
N ARG A 133 -23.03 -20.43 22.79
CA ARG A 133 -23.34 -20.44 24.23
C ARG A 133 -24.14 -21.68 24.62
N ALA A 134 -25.13 -22.08 23.83
CA ALA A 134 -25.92 -23.29 24.07
C ALA A 134 -25.05 -24.56 24.05
N LYS A 135 -24.25 -24.76 22.99
CA LYS A 135 -23.31 -25.88 22.89
C LYS A 135 -22.32 -25.93 24.05
N ARG A 136 -21.82 -24.78 24.49
CA ARG A 136 -20.93 -24.70 25.67
C ARG A 136 -21.63 -25.12 26.96
N ARG A 137 -22.92 -24.79 27.14
CA ARG A 137 -23.71 -25.23 28.30
C ARG A 137 -23.95 -26.73 28.28
N GLU A 138 -24.33 -27.30 27.15
CA GLU A 138 -24.52 -28.74 26.98
C GLU A 138 -23.22 -29.50 27.25
N MET A 139 -22.10 -29.04 26.68
CA MET A 139 -20.78 -29.59 26.93
C MET A 139 -20.44 -29.57 28.43
N HIS A 140 -20.69 -28.44 29.13
CA HIS A 140 -20.47 -28.35 30.57
C HIS A 140 -21.30 -29.36 31.37
N GLN A 141 -22.55 -29.57 30.98
CA GLN A 141 -23.43 -30.54 31.63
C GLN A 141 -22.96 -31.98 31.40
N LEU A 142 -22.52 -32.31 30.18
CA LEU A 142 -21.97 -33.62 29.85
C LEU A 142 -20.68 -33.90 30.63
N VAL A 143 -19.77 -32.92 30.69
CA VAL A 143 -18.54 -33.02 31.51
C VAL A 143 -18.89 -33.26 32.98
N LYS A 144 -19.85 -32.52 33.54
CA LYS A 144 -20.28 -32.71 34.94
C LYS A 144 -20.88 -34.11 35.19
N ARG A 145 -21.65 -34.65 34.23
CA ARG A 145 -22.18 -36.03 34.32
C ARG A 145 -21.07 -37.06 34.25
N LEU A 146 -20.11 -36.88 33.34
CA LEU A 146 -18.95 -37.75 33.23
C LEU A 146 -18.12 -37.75 34.53
N ASP A 147 -17.87 -36.58 35.10
CA ASP A 147 -17.13 -36.41 36.35
C ASP A 147 -17.83 -37.10 37.53
N ALA A 148 -19.17 -37.04 37.57
CA ALA A 148 -19.96 -37.77 38.57
C ALA A 148 -19.86 -39.30 38.42
N VAL A 149 -19.88 -39.83 37.18
CA VAL A 149 -19.71 -41.27 36.93
C VAL A 149 -18.29 -41.73 37.29
N VAL A 150 -17.27 -40.99 36.87
CA VAL A 150 -15.86 -41.30 37.19
C VAL A 150 -15.62 -41.21 38.70
N GLY A 151 -16.15 -40.18 39.36
CA GLY A 151 -16.11 -40.04 40.81
C GLY A 151 -16.88 -41.13 41.56
N GLY A 152 -17.96 -41.67 40.98
CA GLY A 152 -18.68 -42.82 41.51
C GLY A 152 -17.88 -44.12 41.38
N MET A 153 -17.29 -44.37 40.20
CA MET A 153 -16.45 -45.55 39.93
C MET A 153 -15.20 -45.57 40.81
N SER A 154 -14.54 -44.42 41.00
CA SER A 154 -13.34 -44.34 41.86
C SER A 154 -13.67 -44.62 43.33
N LYS A 155 -14.85 -44.20 43.81
CA LYS A 155 -15.33 -44.54 45.16
C LYS A 155 -15.68 -46.02 45.31
N SER A 156 -16.33 -46.63 44.31
CA SER A 156 -16.67 -48.06 44.37
C SER A 156 -15.43 -48.96 44.30
N ILE A 157 -14.40 -48.56 43.54
CA ILE A 157 -13.11 -49.28 43.50
C ILE A 157 -12.40 -49.20 44.86
N ASN A 158 -12.50 -48.06 45.55
CA ASN A 158 -11.98 -47.91 46.92
C ASN A 158 -12.83 -48.61 48.00
N TYR A 159 -14.07 -49.00 47.71
CA TYR A 159 -15.00 -49.64 48.66
C TYR A 159 -15.19 -51.15 48.39
N SER A 160 -14.20 -51.83 47.83
CA SER A 160 -14.16 -53.30 47.88
C SER A 160 -13.56 -53.73 49.23
N PRO A 161 -14.37 -54.15 50.23
CA PRO A 161 -13.80 -54.70 51.45
C PRO A 161 -13.06 -55.98 51.09
N VAL A 162 -11.76 -56.02 51.39
CA VAL A 162 -10.97 -57.24 51.47
C VAL A 162 -11.52 -58.05 52.65
N ASN A 163 -12.63 -58.76 52.44
CA ASN A 163 -13.12 -59.76 53.38
C ASN A 163 -12.41 -61.08 53.10
N GLY A 164 -11.15 -61.14 53.58
CA GLY A 164 -10.44 -62.39 53.78
C GLY A 164 -11.19 -63.25 54.78
N HIS A 165 -11.72 -64.38 54.29
CA HIS A 165 -12.28 -65.43 55.13
C HIS A 165 -11.15 -66.03 55.97
N THR A 166 -11.16 -65.78 57.29
CA THR A 166 -10.42 -66.60 58.26
C THR A 166 -11.35 -67.72 58.72
N ASN A 167 -11.22 -68.90 58.10
CA ASN A 167 -11.87 -70.11 58.60
C ASN A 167 -10.93 -70.79 59.59
N GLY A 168 -11.35 -70.96 60.84
CA GLY A 168 -10.60 -71.65 61.87
C GLY A 168 -11.54 -72.31 62.88
N GLY A 169 -11.32 -73.61 63.09
CA GLY A 169 -11.79 -74.38 64.25
C GLY A 169 -13.06 -75.19 64.02
#